data_AF-A0A673IFG5-F1
#
_entry.id   AF-A0A673IFG5-F1
#
_cell.length_a   1.000
_cell.length_b   1.000
_cell.length_c   1.000
_cell.angle_alpha   90.00
_cell.angle_beta   90.00
_cell.angle_gamma   90.00
#
_symmetry.space_group_name_H-M   'P 1'
#
loop_
_entity.id
_entity.type
_entity.pdbx_description
1 polymer ?
#
loop_
_entity_poly.entity_id
_entity_poly.type
_entity_poly.pdbx_seq_one_letter_code
_entity_poly.pdbx_strand_id
1 'polypeptide(L)'
;MNQKFSDGTKPMTVFAEVSQNYKPVINAEVWATLESDSGPAQTLQLLDNGAGADAFKDDGVYSRYFTKMKNGRSSLKVRVKNRDGQARFTFQKRGGAPYVPGYVVNGNYEPLKANYSNMSLTSSSTGESFEVVLKSTTPPNFPPNRITDLSAEFQEDTVFLSWTAPGEDLDQGTAKSFKIMWSFELKMLRFNFSNAHEVNISGISPQEAGSVEQHSFNLSFPIQNGTTLFFAIQSEDKELVKSEISNIAQASKILPHPKPTEVLEIDLKFVFIAIAVCLATVVIIGIIAITTWALTPRKPS
;
A
#
# COMPACT_ATOMS: atom_id res chain seq x y z
N MET A 1 -42.61 9.72 13.07
CA MET A 1 -41.50 9.16 13.86
C MET A 1 -40.84 8.07 13.00
N ASN A 2 -39.82 8.41 12.21
CA ASN A 2 -38.97 7.38 11.61
C ASN A 2 -37.84 7.11 12.62
N GLN A 3 -38.14 6.35 13.67
CA GLN A 3 -37.10 5.93 14.61
C GLN A 3 -36.23 4.89 13.90
N LYS A 4 -34.97 5.28 13.68
CA LYS A 4 -33.93 4.40 13.13
C LYS A 4 -33.51 3.42 14.20
N PHE A 5 -33.25 2.18 13.79
CA PHE A 5 -33.09 1.05 14.68
C PHE A 5 -31.84 0.23 14.32
N SER A 6 -30.98 -0.03 15.30
CA SER A 6 -29.88 -1.00 15.24
C SER A 6 -30.16 -2.15 16.19
N ASP A 7 -29.97 -3.40 15.75
CA ASP A 7 -30.00 -4.57 16.64
C ASP A 7 -28.60 -5.04 17.04
N GLY A 8 -27.57 -4.30 16.63
CA GLY A 8 -26.16 -4.59 16.89
C GLY A 8 -25.59 -5.76 16.11
N THR A 9 -26.36 -6.45 15.25
CA THR A 9 -25.88 -7.62 14.50
C THR A 9 -24.92 -7.26 13.37
N LYS A 10 -24.95 -6.01 12.92
CA LYS A 10 -24.06 -5.44 11.91
C LYS A 10 -23.28 -4.27 12.50
N PRO A 11 -22.05 -4.03 12.06
CA PRO A 11 -21.30 -2.86 12.46
C PRO A 11 -22.00 -1.60 11.92
N MET A 12 -21.87 -0.48 12.65
CA MET A 12 -22.28 0.82 12.12
C MET A 12 -21.11 1.41 11.36
N THR A 13 -21.31 1.76 10.09
CA THR A 13 -20.30 2.49 9.32
C THR A 13 -20.50 3.98 9.56
N VAL A 14 -19.44 4.69 9.95
CA VAL A 14 -19.47 6.15 10.07
C VAL A 14 -18.51 6.73 9.06
N PHE A 15 -18.97 7.74 8.31
CA PHE A 15 -18.15 8.40 7.31
C PHE A 15 -18.34 9.92 7.32
N ALA A 16 -17.37 10.63 6.77
CA ALA A 16 -17.38 12.07 6.61
C ALA A 16 -16.69 12.47 5.32
N GLU A 17 -17.46 12.99 4.36
CA GLU A 17 -16.89 13.65 3.18
C GLU A 17 -16.39 15.04 3.61
N VAL A 18 -15.10 15.32 3.47
CA VAL A 18 -14.47 16.60 3.80
C VAL A 18 -13.98 17.24 2.50
N SER A 19 -14.59 18.38 2.16
CA SER A 19 -14.28 19.09 0.92
C SER A 19 -14.36 20.61 1.12
N GLN A 20 -13.62 21.36 0.30
CA GLN A 20 -13.70 22.82 0.23
C GLN A 20 -13.61 23.25 -1.24
N ASN A 21 -14.51 24.14 -1.67
CA ASN A 21 -14.61 24.57 -3.07
C ASN A 21 -14.64 23.38 -4.06
N TYR A 22 -15.43 22.34 -3.74
CA TYR A 22 -15.54 21.12 -4.55
C TYR A 22 -14.24 20.30 -4.67
N LYS A 23 -13.21 20.60 -3.86
CA LYS A 23 -11.96 19.83 -3.79
C LYS A 23 -11.93 19.01 -2.52
N PRO A 24 -11.58 17.72 -2.58
CA PRO A 24 -11.43 16.92 -1.38
C PRO A 24 -10.29 17.46 -0.52
N VAL A 25 -10.49 17.43 0.78
CA VAL A 25 -9.50 17.81 1.78
C VAL A 25 -8.95 16.53 2.40
N ILE A 26 -7.68 16.25 2.12
CA ILE A 26 -6.95 15.11 2.67
C ILE A 26 -6.10 15.54 3.87
N ASN A 27 -5.64 14.58 4.68
CA ASN A 27 -4.91 14.82 5.94
C ASN A 27 -5.62 15.70 6.99
N ALA A 28 -6.95 15.83 6.92
CA ALA A 28 -7.75 16.41 7.98
C ALA A 28 -7.81 15.47 9.20
N GLU A 29 -7.95 16.05 10.39
CA GLU A 29 -8.19 15.29 11.61
C GLU A 29 -9.70 15.17 11.83
N VAL A 30 -10.24 13.98 11.59
CA VAL A 30 -11.69 13.72 11.67
C VAL A 30 -11.97 12.75 12.83
N TRP A 31 -12.84 13.16 13.75
CA TRP A 31 -13.25 12.36 14.90
C TRP A 31 -14.75 12.16 14.92
N ALA A 32 -15.19 10.93 15.15
CA ALA A 32 -16.57 10.57 15.42
C ALA A 32 -16.75 10.20 16.89
N THR A 33 -17.78 10.73 17.53
CA THR A 33 -18.17 10.43 18.91
C THR A 33 -19.58 9.87 18.93
N LEU A 34 -19.72 8.63 19.38
CA LEU A 34 -20.99 7.97 19.64
C LEU A 34 -21.36 8.14 21.12
N GLU A 35 -22.38 8.94 21.37
CA GLU A 35 -22.93 9.20 22.71
C GLU A 35 -24.16 8.31 22.92
N SER A 36 -24.19 7.56 24.02
CA SER A 36 -25.31 6.72 24.42
C SER A 36 -25.83 7.17 25.78
N ASP A 37 -27.14 7.07 25.99
CA ASP A 37 -27.79 7.31 27.28
C ASP A 37 -27.40 6.30 28.38
N SER A 38 -26.85 5.14 28.00
CA SER A 38 -26.54 4.03 28.91
C SER A 38 -25.04 3.78 29.14
N GLY A 39 -24.17 4.72 28.75
CA GLY A 39 -22.73 4.54 28.96
C GLY A 39 -21.83 5.71 28.56
N PRO A 40 -20.50 5.55 28.73
CA PRO A 40 -19.54 6.54 28.27
C PRO A 40 -19.57 6.65 26.75
N ALA A 41 -19.29 7.86 26.25
CA ALA A 41 -19.17 8.11 24.83
C ALA A 41 -17.96 7.36 24.25
N GLN A 42 -18.15 6.70 23.11
CA GLN A 42 -17.06 6.10 22.35
C GLN A 42 -16.58 7.10 21.30
N THR A 43 -15.27 7.31 21.21
CA THR A 43 -14.69 8.23 20.24
C THR A 43 -13.67 7.50 19.38
N LEU A 44 -13.74 7.72 18.06
CA LEU A 44 -12.88 7.10 17.06
C LEU A 44 -12.44 8.12 16.03
N GLN A 45 -11.17 8.07 15.64
CA GLN A 45 -10.67 8.83 14.50
C GLN A 45 -11.14 8.15 13.22
N LEU A 46 -11.72 8.89 12.28
CA LEU A 46 -12.03 8.41 10.94
C LEU A 46 -10.80 8.59 10.05
N LEU A 47 -10.53 7.63 9.17
CA LEU A 47 -9.34 7.61 8.33
C LEU A 47 -9.73 7.66 6.84
N ASP A 48 -8.90 8.33 6.05
CA ASP A 48 -8.93 8.38 4.57
C ASP A 48 -7.64 7.70 4.10
N ASN A 49 -7.56 6.39 4.27
CA ASN A 49 -6.35 5.58 4.09
C ASN A 49 -6.54 4.40 3.12
N GLY A 50 -7.72 4.22 2.55
CA GLY A 50 -8.09 3.14 1.64
C GLY A 50 -8.17 1.77 2.29
N ALA A 51 -8.34 1.71 3.61
CA ALA A 51 -8.41 0.46 4.37
C ALA A 51 -9.65 0.39 5.26
N GLY A 52 -10.14 -0.84 5.46
CA GLY A 52 -11.28 -1.10 6.33
C GLY A 52 -12.58 -0.51 5.79
N ALA A 53 -13.24 0.33 6.60
CA ALA A 53 -14.45 1.03 6.14
C ALA A 53 -14.18 1.99 4.98
N ASP A 54 -12.94 2.45 4.85
CA ASP A 54 -12.55 3.40 3.83
C ASP A 54 -12.13 2.71 2.53
N ALA A 55 -12.88 2.99 1.47
CA ALA A 55 -12.74 2.28 0.20
C ALA A 55 -11.63 2.87 -0.68
N PHE A 56 -11.35 4.17 -0.57
CA PHE A 56 -10.43 4.87 -1.45
C PHE A 56 -9.59 5.86 -0.66
N LYS A 57 -8.27 5.62 -0.69
CA LYS A 57 -7.31 6.51 -0.07
C LYS A 57 -7.25 7.88 -0.77
N ASP A 58 -7.11 8.92 0.05
CA ASP A 58 -6.90 10.32 -0.32
C ASP A 58 -8.03 10.89 -1.20
N ASP A 59 -9.27 10.41 -1.01
CA ASP A 59 -10.44 10.87 -1.75
C ASP A 59 -11.30 11.91 -1.00
N GLY A 60 -10.90 12.23 0.24
CA GLY A 60 -11.56 13.16 1.15
C GLY A 60 -12.75 12.56 1.90
N VAL A 61 -13.05 11.27 1.74
CA VAL A 61 -14.03 10.55 2.56
C VAL A 61 -13.28 9.84 3.68
N TYR A 62 -13.56 10.24 4.92
CA TYR A 62 -12.99 9.61 6.10
C TYR A 62 -14.00 8.64 6.69
N SER A 63 -13.62 7.39 6.96
CA SER A 63 -14.58 6.43 7.52
C SER A 63 -13.96 5.38 8.44
N ARG A 64 -14.79 4.78 9.32
CA ARG A 64 -14.47 3.63 10.21
C ARG A 64 -15.74 2.90 10.65
N TYR A 65 -15.58 1.68 11.16
CA TYR A 65 -16.66 0.91 11.80
C TYR A 65 -16.76 1.18 13.31
N PHE A 66 -17.98 1.36 13.81
CA PHE A 66 -18.33 1.18 15.22
C PHE A 66 -18.86 -0.25 15.42
N THR A 67 -18.08 -1.08 16.12
CA THR A 67 -18.40 -2.49 16.37
C THR A 67 -19.03 -2.73 17.74
N LYS A 68 -18.87 -1.79 18.68
CA LYS A 68 -19.37 -1.90 20.05
C LYS A 68 -20.44 -0.84 20.30
N MET A 69 -21.70 -1.26 20.25
CA MET A 69 -22.85 -0.40 20.56
C MET A 69 -23.44 -0.76 21.92
N LYS A 70 -24.11 0.20 22.56
CA LYS A 70 -24.84 -0.01 23.81
C LYS A 70 -26.34 0.14 23.60
N ASN A 71 -27.12 -0.60 24.37
CA ASN A 71 -28.58 -0.46 24.37
C ASN A 71 -29.02 0.97 24.70
N GLY A 72 -30.14 1.38 24.12
CA GLY A 72 -30.76 2.67 24.38
C GLY A 72 -30.55 3.68 23.27
N ARG A 73 -30.85 4.94 23.59
CA ARG A 73 -30.81 6.02 22.61
C ARG A 73 -29.37 6.48 22.40
N SER A 74 -28.92 6.38 21.16
CA SER A 74 -27.59 6.79 20.74
C SER A 74 -27.66 7.99 19.81
N SER A 75 -26.63 8.84 19.84
CA SER A 75 -26.44 9.95 18.92
C SER A 75 -24.98 10.03 18.47
N LEU A 76 -24.77 10.43 17.22
CA LEU A 76 -23.46 10.50 16.60
C LEU A 76 -23.07 11.96 16.36
N LYS A 77 -21.87 12.32 16.77
CA LYS A 77 -21.27 13.64 16.50
C LYS A 77 -19.96 13.46 15.74
N VAL A 78 -19.81 14.16 14.63
CA VAL A 78 -18.53 14.20 13.89
C VAL A 78 -17.92 15.59 14.05
N ARG A 79 -16.60 15.63 14.23
CA ARG A 79 -15.79 16.84 14.34
C ARG A 79 -14.63 16.74 13.36
N VAL A 80 -14.38 17.82 12.62
CA VAL A 80 -13.22 17.94 11.72
C VAL A 80 -12.34 19.07 12.23
N LYS A 81 -11.02 18.86 12.22
CA LYS A 81 -10.01 19.86 12.55
C LYS A 81 -8.90 19.88 11.49
N ASN A 82 -8.30 21.04 11.25
CA ASN A 82 -7.00 21.10 10.59
C ASN A 82 -5.92 20.68 11.58
N ARG A 83 -5.22 19.59 11.31
CA ARG A 83 -4.02 19.25 12.06
C ARG A 83 -2.87 20.15 11.60
N ASP A 84 -2.60 21.22 12.33
CA ASP A 84 -1.38 22.04 12.17
C ASP A 84 -1.11 22.57 10.74
N GLY A 85 -2.13 22.71 9.90
CA GLY A 85 -1.98 23.14 8.49
C GLY A 85 -1.60 22.03 7.51
N GLN A 86 -1.61 20.75 7.93
CA GLN A 86 -1.32 19.58 7.09
C GLN A 86 -2.46 19.24 6.11
N ALA A 87 -3.67 19.76 6.34
CA ALA A 87 -4.79 19.54 5.44
C ALA A 87 -4.47 20.10 4.05
N ARG A 88 -4.59 19.27 3.01
CA ARG A 88 -4.24 19.62 1.63
C ARG A 88 -5.38 19.32 0.68
N PHE A 89 -5.40 20.04 -0.44
CA PHE A 89 -6.29 19.71 -1.55
C PHE A 89 -5.65 18.66 -2.43
N THR A 90 -6.42 17.64 -2.81
CA THR A 90 -6.04 16.74 -3.90
C THR A 90 -6.57 17.27 -5.24
N PHE A 91 -5.90 16.90 -6.34
CA PHE A 91 -6.36 17.18 -7.68
C PHE A 91 -7.12 15.96 -8.19
N GLN A 92 -8.47 16.00 -8.19
CA GLN A 92 -9.45 15.30 -9.06
C GLN A 92 -10.68 14.77 -8.28
N LYS A 93 -11.84 15.45 -8.44
CA LYS A 93 -13.15 14.88 -8.82
C LYS A 93 -14.15 16.03 -9.10
N ARG A 94 -15.15 15.79 -9.96
CA ARG A 94 -16.22 16.73 -10.33
C ARG A 94 -17.41 16.55 -9.38
N GLY A 95 -17.84 17.64 -8.74
CA GLY A 95 -18.98 17.67 -7.84
C GLY A 95 -18.55 17.49 -6.38
N GLY A 96 -19.13 18.28 -5.48
CA GLY A 96 -18.68 18.38 -4.09
C GLY A 96 -19.58 19.34 -3.33
N ALA A 97 -20.44 18.82 -2.47
CA ALA A 97 -21.08 19.64 -1.45
C ALA A 97 -20.04 19.96 -0.37
N PRO A 98 -20.07 21.16 0.25
CA PRO A 98 -19.23 21.41 1.42
C PRO A 98 -19.57 20.38 2.50
N TYR A 99 -18.57 19.64 2.95
CA TYR A 99 -18.58 18.71 4.08
C TYR A 99 -19.91 17.98 4.39
N VAL A 100 -20.02 16.69 4.04
CA VAL A 100 -21.23 15.87 4.30
C VAL A 100 -20.88 14.63 5.14
N PRO A 101 -21.14 14.67 6.45
CA PRO A 101 -20.98 13.51 7.31
C PRO A 101 -22.27 12.69 7.39
N GLY A 102 -22.12 11.40 7.63
CA GLY A 102 -23.23 10.45 7.72
C GLY A 102 -22.84 9.12 8.33
N TYR A 103 -23.83 8.27 8.49
CA TYR A 103 -23.63 6.91 8.97
C TYR A 103 -24.61 5.94 8.30
N VAL A 104 -24.22 4.68 8.29
CA VAL A 104 -25.04 3.58 7.77
C VAL A 104 -25.30 2.59 8.91
N VAL A 105 -26.56 2.41 9.27
CA VAL A 105 -27.02 1.40 10.24
C VAL A 105 -27.95 0.44 9.52
N ASN A 106 -27.63 -0.85 9.57
CA ASN A 106 -28.44 -1.90 8.95
C ASN A 106 -28.72 -1.69 7.44
N GLY A 107 -27.86 -0.97 6.74
CA GLY A 107 -28.00 -0.66 5.31
C GLY A 107 -28.78 0.63 5.01
N ASN A 108 -29.31 1.32 6.03
CA ASN A 108 -29.98 2.61 5.85
C ASN A 108 -28.96 3.74 5.96
N TYR A 109 -28.82 4.53 4.89
CA TYR A 109 -27.95 5.71 4.81
C TYR A 109 -28.60 6.91 5.49
N GLU A 110 -27.86 7.58 6.35
CA GLU A 110 -28.37 8.74 7.09
C GLU A 110 -27.36 9.88 7.18
N PRO A 111 -27.64 11.06 6.58
CA PRO A 111 -26.78 12.23 6.70
C PRO A 111 -26.95 12.90 8.07
N LEU A 112 -25.88 13.48 8.62
CA LEU A 112 -25.94 14.29 9.84
C LEU A 112 -26.34 15.73 9.49
N LYS A 113 -26.95 16.44 10.46
CA LYS A 113 -27.25 17.87 10.32
C LYS A 113 -25.98 18.68 10.64
N ALA A 114 -25.51 19.44 9.66
CA ALA A 114 -24.37 20.34 9.79
C ALA A 114 -24.83 21.75 10.19
N ASN A 115 -24.23 22.33 11.24
CA ASN A 115 -24.38 23.75 11.57
C ASN A 115 -23.14 24.50 11.08
N TYR A 116 -23.32 25.37 10.09
CA TYR A 116 -22.25 26.13 9.47
C TYR A 116 -22.02 27.44 10.23
N SER A 117 -20.81 27.63 10.77
CA SER A 117 -20.24 28.97 10.92
C SER A 117 -19.16 29.10 9.86
N ASN A 118 -19.34 30.04 8.93
CA ASN A 118 -18.40 30.24 7.85
C ASN A 118 -17.01 30.47 8.45
N MET A 119 -16.03 29.68 8.02
CA MET A 119 -14.60 29.95 8.19
C MET A 119 -13.98 29.61 9.55
N SER A 120 -14.30 28.45 10.13
CA SER A 120 -13.37 27.79 11.05
C SER A 120 -13.08 26.38 10.54
N LEU A 121 -11.81 26.03 10.39
CA LEU A 121 -11.33 24.68 10.07
C LEU A 121 -11.64 23.66 11.19
N THR A 122 -12.36 24.10 12.22
CA THR A 122 -13.05 23.27 13.19
C THR A 122 -14.55 23.29 12.88
N SER A 123 -15.06 22.23 12.27
CA SER A 123 -16.49 22.03 12.04
C SER A 123 -17.02 20.86 12.87
N SER A 124 -18.30 20.89 13.23
CA SER A 124 -18.95 19.74 13.84
C SER A 124 -20.39 19.60 13.40
N SER A 125 -20.82 18.36 13.21
CA SER A 125 -22.19 17.99 12.87
C SER A 125 -22.71 16.97 13.87
N THR A 126 -23.99 17.05 14.20
CA THR A 126 -24.64 16.05 15.06
C THR A 126 -25.77 15.39 14.27
N GLY A 127 -25.79 14.06 14.29
CA GLY A 127 -26.84 13.25 13.69
C GLY A 127 -28.11 13.25 14.50
N GLU A 128 -29.19 12.79 13.86
CA GLU A 128 -30.39 12.41 14.59
C GLU A 128 -30.10 11.22 15.49
N SER A 129 -30.78 11.15 16.63
CA SER A 129 -30.67 9.99 17.51
C SER A 129 -31.29 8.76 16.85
N PHE A 130 -30.71 7.60 17.13
CA PHE A 130 -31.26 6.30 16.77
C PHE A 130 -31.33 5.40 18.01
N GLU A 131 -32.15 4.38 17.95
CA GLU A 131 -32.32 3.43 19.03
C GLU A 131 -31.50 2.17 18.76
N VAL A 132 -30.76 1.71 19.77
CA VAL A 132 -30.02 0.45 19.74
C VAL A 132 -30.72 -0.53 20.66
N VAL A 133 -31.16 -1.66 20.10
CA VAL A 133 -31.77 -2.76 20.86
C VAL A 133 -31.04 -4.05 20.52
N LEU A 134 -30.00 -4.32 21.28
CA LEU A 134 -29.21 -5.54 21.25
C LEU A 134 -30.10 -6.72 21.64
N LYS A 135 -30.22 -7.68 20.72
CA LYS A 135 -30.97 -8.93 20.94
C LYS A 135 -30.22 -9.93 21.83
N SER A 136 -28.92 -9.72 22.02
CA SER A 136 -28.01 -10.58 22.77
C SER A 136 -27.22 -9.73 23.77
N THR A 137 -26.89 -10.30 24.92
CA THR A 137 -25.99 -9.71 25.91
C THR A 137 -24.51 -9.89 25.53
N THR A 138 -24.20 -10.83 24.64
CA THR A 138 -22.87 -11.00 24.06
C THR A 138 -22.78 -10.20 22.76
N PRO A 139 -21.86 -9.23 22.66
CA PRO A 139 -21.61 -8.52 21.40
C PRO A 139 -21.20 -9.51 20.31
N PRO A 140 -21.64 -9.33 19.06
CA PRO A 140 -21.14 -10.13 17.96
C PRO A 140 -19.63 -9.91 17.80
N ASN A 141 -18.90 -10.99 17.53
CA ASN A 141 -17.55 -10.88 17.04
C ASN A 141 -17.59 -10.53 15.55
N PHE A 142 -16.84 -9.51 15.16
CA PHE A 142 -16.62 -9.18 13.77
C PHE A 142 -15.16 -9.50 13.43
N PRO A 143 -14.86 -10.46 12.54
CA PRO A 143 -13.48 -10.80 12.24
C PRO A 143 -12.70 -9.59 11.68
N PRO A 144 -11.36 -9.64 11.71
CA PRO A 144 -10.52 -8.59 11.14
C PRO A 144 -10.88 -8.32 9.67
N ASN A 145 -10.79 -7.06 9.25
CA ASN A 145 -11.07 -6.70 7.86
C ASN A 145 -10.09 -7.36 6.89
N ARG A 146 -10.58 -7.57 5.67
CA ARG A 146 -9.74 -7.98 4.55
C ARG A 146 -8.69 -6.90 4.27
N ILE A 147 -7.42 -7.28 4.23
CA ILE A 147 -6.33 -6.41 3.77
C ILE A 147 -6.46 -6.23 2.25
N THR A 148 -6.51 -5.00 1.77
CA THR A 148 -6.77 -4.66 0.36
C THR A 148 -5.57 -4.07 -0.37
N ASP A 149 -4.55 -3.65 0.37
CA ASP A 149 -3.41 -2.85 -0.08
C ASP A 149 -2.07 -3.56 0.10
N LEU A 150 -2.08 -4.89 0.25
CA LEU A 150 -0.83 -5.67 0.34
C LEU A 150 0.03 -5.40 -0.89
N SER A 151 1.28 -5.04 -0.65
CA SER A 151 2.31 -4.82 -1.65
C SER A 151 3.53 -5.70 -1.36
N ALA A 152 4.24 -6.07 -2.41
CA ALA A 152 5.42 -6.92 -2.33
C ALA A 152 6.46 -6.44 -3.34
N GLU A 153 7.70 -6.30 -2.87
CA GLU A 153 8.83 -5.87 -3.68
C GLU A 153 10.06 -6.71 -3.37
N PHE A 154 10.93 -6.92 -4.37
CA PHE A 154 12.24 -7.47 -4.12
C PHE A 154 13.24 -6.35 -3.87
N GLN A 155 13.87 -6.36 -2.72
CA GLN A 155 15.01 -5.51 -2.37
C GLN A 155 16.26 -6.40 -2.36
N GLU A 156 17.01 -6.39 -3.46
CA GLU A 156 18.15 -7.28 -3.69
C GLU A 156 17.76 -8.78 -3.64
N ASP A 157 18.04 -9.44 -2.52
CA ASP A 157 17.71 -10.85 -2.24
C ASP A 157 16.67 -11.01 -1.12
N THR A 158 16.08 -9.91 -0.67
CA THR A 158 15.06 -9.85 0.38
C THR A 158 13.70 -9.52 -0.22
N VAL A 159 12.64 -10.14 0.31
CA VAL A 159 11.26 -9.76 0.03
C VAL A 159 10.83 -8.71 1.04
N PHE A 160 10.38 -7.56 0.55
CA PHE A 160 9.77 -6.50 1.34
C PHE A 160 8.25 -6.51 1.13
N LEU A 161 7.50 -6.67 2.20
CA LEU A 161 6.04 -6.60 2.22
C LEU A 161 5.59 -5.34 2.97
N SER A 162 4.54 -4.68 2.48
CA SER A 162 3.89 -3.56 3.17
C SER A 162 2.37 -3.63 3.00
N TRP A 163 1.62 -3.35 4.07
CA TRP A 163 0.15 -3.34 4.08
C TRP A 163 -0.38 -2.44 5.20
N THR A 164 -1.68 -2.14 5.20
CA THR A 164 -2.35 -1.47 6.31
C THR A 164 -2.90 -2.50 7.31
N ALA A 165 -2.57 -2.35 8.60
CA ALA A 165 -3.01 -3.22 9.67
C ALA A 165 -4.54 -3.25 9.79
N PRO A 166 -5.18 -4.44 9.77
CA PRO A 166 -6.58 -4.56 10.18
C PRO A 166 -6.71 -4.52 11.70
N GLY A 167 -7.96 -4.41 12.18
CA GLY A 167 -8.25 -4.46 13.60
C GLY A 167 -8.43 -5.86 14.14
N GLU A 168 -8.73 -5.92 15.43
CA GLU A 168 -9.32 -7.09 16.09
C GLU A 168 -10.75 -7.29 15.57
N ASP A 169 -11.55 -6.21 15.66
CA ASP A 169 -12.93 -6.18 15.22
C ASP A 169 -13.02 -5.30 13.95
N LEU A 170 -13.02 -5.89 12.74
CA LEU A 170 -12.97 -5.16 11.46
C LEU A 170 -11.74 -4.23 11.36
N ASP A 171 -11.95 -2.92 11.51
CA ASP A 171 -10.93 -1.87 11.53
C ASP A 171 -10.77 -1.23 12.91
N GLN A 172 -11.12 -1.93 13.99
CA GLN A 172 -11.01 -1.49 15.38
C GLN A 172 -10.03 -2.35 16.19
N GLY A 173 -9.18 -1.72 17.01
CA GLY A 173 -8.22 -2.44 17.85
C GLY A 173 -7.02 -2.98 17.08
N THR A 174 -6.50 -4.14 17.50
CA THR A 174 -5.27 -4.75 16.98
C THR A 174 -5.50 -6.23 16.77
N ALA A 175 -5.25 -6.72 15.55
CA ALA A 175 -5.32 -8.16 15.26
C ALA A 175 -4.34 -8.97 16.14
N LYS A 176 -4.64 -10.24 16.41
CA LYS A 176 -3.78 -11.11 17.21
C LYS A 176 -2.52 -11.54 16.47
N SER A 177 -2.68 -11.95 15.21
CA SER A 177 -1.61 -12.51 14.39
C SER A 177 -1.92 -12.42 12.91
N PHE A 178 -0.88 -12.49 12.10
CA PHE A 178 -0.98 -12.66 10.66
C PHE A 178 -0.63 -14.08 10.26
N LYS A 179 -1.11 -14.51 9.09
CA LYS A 179 -0.65 -15.68 8.37
C LYS A 179 -0.30 -15.24 6.95
N ILE A 180 0.99 -15.26 6.63
CA ILE A 180 1.51 -14.79 5.35
C ILE A 180 1.92 -16.01 4.54
N MET A 181 1.37 -16.13 3.33
CA MET A 181 1.62 -17.25 2.42
C MET A 181 2.17 -16.74 1.09
N TRP A 182 3.04 -17.52 0.47
CA TRP A 182 3.60 -17.22 -0.85
C TRP A 182 3.61 -18.43 -1.79
N SER A 183 3.60 -18.15 -3.09
CA SER A 183 3.68 -19.18 -4.13
C SER A 183 4.22 -18.61 -5.45
N PHE A 184 4.77 -19.48 -6.30
CA PHE A 184 5.02 -19.17 -7.70
C PHE A 184 3.73 -19.09 -8.53
N GLU A 185 2.63 -19.68 -8.04
CA GLU A 185 1.36 -19.75 -8.75
C GLU A 185 0.28 -18.92 -8.05
N LEU A 186 -0.24 -17.91 -8.77
CA LEU A 186 -1.38 -17.11 -8.32
C LEU A 186 -2.59 -17.96 -7.89
N LYS A 187 -2.86 -19.06 -8.61
CA LYS A 187 -3.99 -19.96 -8.33
C LYS A 187 -3.86 -20.65 -6.97
N MET A 188 -2.64 -20.95 -6.53
CA MET A 188 -2.40 -21.57 -5.24
C MET A 188 -2.90 -20.67 -4.11
N LEU A 189 -2.59 -19.37 -4.16
CA LEU A 189 -3.05 -18.42 -3.14
C LEU A 189 -4.54 -18.10 -3.21
N ARG A 190 -5.16 -18.20 -4.41
CA ARG A 190 -6.60 -17.97 -4.57
C ARG A 190 -7.47 -19.13 -4.07
N PHE A 191 -7.06 -20.36 -4.36
CA PHE A 191 -7.93 -21.53 -4.20
C PHE A 191 -7.43 -22.52 -3.12
N ASN A 192 -6.13 -22.49 -2.80
CA ASN A 192 -5.47 -23.46 -1.92
C ASN A 192 -4.53 -22.76 -0.92
N PHE A 193 -4.96 -21.61 -0.37
CA PHE A 193 -4.13 -20.73 0.47
C PHE A 193 -3.40 -21.47 1.60
N SER A 194 -4.08 -22.40 2.30
CA SER A 194 -3.50 -23.18 3.40
C SER A 194 -2.36 -24.12 2.99
N ASN A 195 -2.24 -24.45 1.70
CA ASN A 195 -1.23 -25.38 1.18
C ASN A 195 -0.04 -24.65 0.52
N ALA A 196 -0.06 -23.32 0.48
CA ALA A 196 1.04 -22.52 -0.04
C ALA A 196 2.23 -22.53 0.95
N HIS A 197 3.32 -21.83 0.60
CA HIS A 197 4.48 -21.75 1.48
C HIS A 197 4.27 -20.66 2.54
N GLU A 198 4.38 -21.03 3.80
CA GLU A 198 4.21 -20.10 4.93
C GLU A 198 5.51 -19.31 5.16
N VAL A 199 5.37 -17.99 5.35
CA VAL A 199 6.47 -17.12 5.73
C VAL A 199 6.68 -17.18 7.23
N ASN A 200 7.94 -17.22 7.67
CA ASN A 200 8.23 -17.05 9.09
C ASN A 200 7.98 -15.60 9.51
N ILE A 201 7.01 -15.42 10.42
CA ILE A 201 6.58 -14.14 10.98
C ILE A 201 7.05 -13.93 12.41
N SER A 202 8.03 -14.72 12.89
CA SER A 202 8.64 -14.53 14.21
C SER A 202 9.33 -13.16 14.27
N GLY A 203 8.63 -12.17 14.83
CA GLY A 203 9.10 -10.77 14.88
C GLY A 203 8.05 -9.75 14.48
N ILE A 204 6.94 -10.16 13.86
CA ILE A 204 5.82 -9.26 13.60
C ILE A 204 4.91 -9.24 14.82
N SER A 205 4.76 -8.06 15.43
CA SER A 205 3.69 -7.79 16.38
C SER A 205 2.67 -6.89 15.69
N PRO A 206 1.45 -7.38 15.41
CA PRO A 206 0.43 -6.55 14.78
C PRO A 206 0.23 -5.22 15.52
N GLN A 207 0.10 -4.15 14.76
CA GLN A 207 -0.11 -2.79 15.22
C GLN A 207 -1.60 -2.45 15.26
N GLU A 208 -1.92 -1.27 15.79
CA GLU A 208 -3.30 -0.77 15.79
C GLU A 208 -3.82 -0.58 14.36
N ALA A 209 -5.10 -0.90 14.16
CA ALA A 209 -5.80 -0.79 12.88
C ALA A 209 -5.57 0.57 12.22
N GLY A 210 -5.25 0.55 10.92
CA GLY A 210 -4.94 1.74 10.14
C GLY A 210 -3.46 2.14 10.14
N SER A 211 -2.62 1.51 10.97
CA SER A 211 -1.16 1.68 10.93
C SER A 211 -0.55 0.96 9.73
N VAL A 212 0.56 1.47 9.21
CA VAL A 212 1.31 0.79 8.14
C VAL A 212 2.20 -0.28 8.76
N GLU A 213 2.07 -1.51 8.26
CA GLU A 213 2.88 -2.65 8.62
C GLU A 213 3.89 -2.95 7.53
N GLN A 214 5.09 -3.37 7.94
CA GLN A 214 6.18 -3.71 7.05
C GLN A 214 6.89 -4.96 7.55
N HIS A 215 7.21 -5.88 6.63
CA HIS A 215 7.97 -7.08 6.95
C HIS A 215 8.98 -7.40 5.87
N SER A 216 10.19 -7.73 6.29
CA SER A 216 11.28 -8.12 5.40
C SER A 216 11.79 -9.50 5.77
N PHE A 217 11.93 -10.37 4.77
CA PHE A 217 12.46 -11.72 4.99
C PHE A 217 13.20 -12.24 3.76
N ASN A 218 14.11 -13.19 4.00
CA ASN A 218 14.83 -13.88 2.94
C ASN A 218 14.16 -15.20 2.60
N LEU A 219 14.23 -15.59 1.34
CA LEU A 219 13.79 -16.90 0.89
C LEU A 219 14.91 -17.92 1.08
N SER A 220 14.54 -19.20 1.22
CA SER A 220 15.48 -20.31 1.38
C SER A 220 16.33 -20.60 0.13
N PHE A 221 16.07 -19.90 -0.97
CA PHE A 221 16.71 -20.08 -2.27
C PHE A 221 17.06 -18.70 -2.88
N PRO A 222 18.10 -18.64 -3.72
CA PRO A 222 18.50 -17.39 -4.37
C PRO A 222 17.44 -16.94 -5.38
N ILE A 223 17.12 -15.64 -5.36
CA ILE A 223 16.12 -15.06 -6.27
C ILE A 223 16.81 -14.75 -7.60
N GLN A 224 16.46 -15.50 -8.64
CA GLN A 224 17.03 -15.36 -9.98
C GLN A 224 16.31 -14.27 -10.80
N ASN A 225 16.96 -13.81 -11.87
CA ASN A 225 16.33 -12.90 -12.81
C ASN A 225 15.12 -13.58 -13.49
N GLY A 226 14.01 -12.86 -13.62
CA GLY A 226 12.74 -13.37 -14.15
C GLY A 226 11.88 -14.11 -13.13
N THR A 227 12.33 -14.30 -11.89
CA THR A 227 11.50 -14.90 -10.83
C THR A 227 10.32 -13.98 -10.49
N THR A 228 9.12 -14.55 -10.49
CA THR A 228 7.89 -13.89 -10.02
C THR A 228 7.28 -14.69 -8.89
N LEU A 229 6.98 -14.01 -7.79
CA LEU A 229 6.33 -14.59 -6.61
C LEU A 229 5.05 -13.82 -6.30
N PHE A 230 4.09 -14.56 -5.77
CA PHE A 230 2.83 -14.04 -5.28
C PHE A 230 2.76 -14.19 -3.77
N PHE A 231 2.12 -13.23 -3.10
CA PHE A 231 1.98 -13.17 -1.64
C PHE A 231 0.55 -12.84 -1.26
N ALA A 232 0.06 -13.43 -0.18
CA ALA A 232 -1.24 -13.13 0.40
C ALA A 232 -1.19 -13.24 1.93
N ILE A 233 -2.00 -12.44 2.61
CA ILE A 233 -2.08 -12.37 4.06
C ILE A 233 -3.51 -12.66 4.52
N GLN A 234 -3.61 -13.34 5.65
CA GLN A 234 -4.83 -13.48 6.44
C GLN A 234 -4.53 -13.04 7.87
N SER A 235 -5.49 -12.40 8.54
CA SER A 235 -5.34 -11.96 9.94
C SER A 235 -6.26 -12.79 10.84
N GLU A 236 -5.88 -12.93 12.10
CA GLU A 236 -6.65 -13.62 13.12
C GLU A 236 -6.95 -12.69 14.29
N ASP A 237 -8.15 -12.76 14.83
CA ASP A 237 -8.51 -12.08 16.09
C ASP A 237 -8.11 -12.91 17.33
N LYS A 238 -8.35 -12.40 18.55
CA LYS A 238 -8.04 -13.10 19.80
C LYS A 238 -8.74 -14.46 19.92
N GLU A 239 -9.90 -14.60 19.28
CA GLU A 239 -10.76 -15.79 19.22
C GLU A 239 -10.37 -16.74 18.09
N LEU A 240 -9.30 -16.43 17.35
CA LEU A 240 -8.75 -17.19 16.23
C LEU A 240 -9.69 -17.25 15.01
N VAL A 241 -10.64 -16.31 14.91
CA VAL A 241 -11.45 -16.13 13.71
C VAL A 241 -10.63 -15.35 12.68
N LYS A 242 -10.68 -15.85 11.45
CA LYS A 242 -9.84 -15.39 10.35
C LYS A 242 -10.54 -14.35 9.51
N SER A 243 -9.79 -13.35 9.04
CA SER A 243 -10.21 -12.45 7.97
C SER A 243 -10.39 -13.20 6.65
N GLU A 244 -10.99 -12.55 5.66
CA GLU A 244 -10.80 -12.97 4.27
C GLU A 244 -9.33 -12.85 3.85
N ILE A 245 -8.95 -13.58 2.80
CA ILE A 245 -7.61 -13.51 2.21
C ILE A 245 -7.44 -12.14 1.54
N SER A 246 -6.28 -11.52 1.74
CA SER A 246 -5.95 -10.21 1.18
C SER A 246 -6.03 -10.14 -0.35
N ASN A 247 -5.79 -8.96 -0.93
CA ASN A 247 -5.34 -8.90 -2.32
C ASN A 247 -4.04 -9.71 -2.47
N ILE A 248 -3.82 -10.29 -3.65
CA ILE A 248 -2.59 -11.04 -3.92
C ILE A 248 -1.57 -10.08 -4.50
N ALA A 249 -0.52 -9.81 -3.73
CA ALA A 249 0.60 -9.00 -4.17
C ALA A 249 1.53 -9.82 -5.07
N GLN A 250 2.18 -9.17 -6.03
CA GLN A 250 3.13 -9.77 -6.94
C GLN A 250 4.46 -9.02 -6.85
N ALA A 251 5.56 -9.76 -6.71
CA ALA A 251 6.92 -9.24 -6.86
C ALA A 251 7.62 -9.98 -7.99
N SER A 252 8.33 -9.24 -8.86
CA SER A 252 9.10 -9.80 -9.98
C SER A 252 10.52 -9.24 -9.98
N LYS A 253 11.55 -10.10 -10.00
CA LYS A 253 12.94 -9.67 -10.06
C LYS A 253 13.34 -9.52 -11.52
N ILE A 254 13.54 -8.29 -11.96
CA ILE A 254 13.96 -7.96 -13.33
C ILE A 254 15.23 -7.14 -13.23
N LEU A 255 16.36 -7.75 -13.54
CA LEU A 255 17.61 -7.02 -13.69
C LEU A 255 17.58 -6.23 -14.99
N PRO A 256 18.04 -4.97 -15.00
CA PRO A 256 18.25 -4.24 -16.23
C PRO A 256 19.23 -5.04 -17.11
N HIS A 257 18.98 -5.10 -18.41
CA HIS A 257 19.88 -5.76 -19.35
C HIS A 257 21.30 -5.23 -19.12
N PRO A 258 22.33 -6.10 -19.05
CA PRO A 258 23.69 -5.62 -19.03
C PRO A 258 23.87 -4.71 -20.24
N LYS A 259 24.32 -3.48 -19.99
CA LYS A 259 24.65 -2.51 -21.04
C LYS A 259 25.53 -3.26 -22.06
N PRO A 260 25.26 -3.20 -23.37
CA PRO A 260 26.05 -3.94 -24.34
C PRO A 260 27.51 -3.62 -24.05
N THR A 261 28.29 -4.66 -23.76
CA THR A 261 29.74 -4.52 -23.63
C THR A 261 30.19 -3.76 -24.86
N GLU A 262 30.81 -2.59 -24.68
CA GLU A 262 31.54 -1.93 -25.77
C GLU A 262 32.57 -2.96 -26.22
N VAL A 263 32.23 -3.70 -27.27
CA VAL A 263 33.19 -4.48 -28.01
C VAL A 263 34.19 -3.42 -28.44
N LEU A 264 35.44 -3.54 -28.02
CA LEU A 264 36.52 -2.72 -28.55
C LEU A 264 36.47 -2.88 -30.07
N GLU A 265 35.79 -1.95 -30.76
CA GLU A 265 35.97 -1.78 -32.18
C GLU A 265 37.44 -1.41 -32.29
N ILE A 266 38.25 -2.39 -32.67
CA ILE A 266 39.60 -2.12 -33.12
C ILE A 266 39.38 -1.20 -34.32
N ASP A 267 39.54 0.11 -34.10
CA ASP A 267 39.32 1.11 -35.13
C ASP A 267 40.25 0.73 -36.29
N LEU A 268 39.63 0.32 -37.40
CA LEU A 268 40.34 -0.20 -38.57
C LEU A 268 41.42 0.78 -39.03
N LYS A 269 41.30 2.08 -38.72
CA LYS A 269 42.35 3.07 -38.96
C LYS A 269 43.66 2.71 -38.27
N PHE A 270 43.67 2.22 -37.03
CA PHE A 270 44.90 1.79 -36.36
C PHE A 270 45.50 0.55 -37.02
N VAL A 271 44.67 -0.37 -37.51
CA VAL A 271 45.14 -1.53 -38.29
C VAL A 271 45.75 -1.08 -39.62
N PHE A 272 45.11 -0.16 -40.35
CA PHE A 272 45.64 0.40 -41.59
C PHE A 272 46.93 1.20 -41.36
N ILE A 273 47.03 1.98 -40.28
CA ILE A 273 48.25 2.70 -39.90
C ILE A 273 49.37 1.71 -39.59
N ALA A 274 49.10 0.65 -38.84
CA ALA A 274 50.10 -0.38 -38.53
C ALA A 274 50.59 -1.11 -39.79
N ILE A 275 49.69 -1.46 -40.72
CA ILE A 275 50.04 -2.07 -42.01
C ILE A 275 50.88 -1.11 -42.86
N ALA A 276 50.50 0.16 -42.94
CA ALA A 276 51.24 1.18 -43.70
C ALA A 276 52.66 1.39 -43.15
N VAL A 277 52.82 1.42 -41.83
CA VAL A 277 54.14 1.52 -41.17
C VAL A 277 54.99 0.29 -41.48
N CYS A 278 54.44 -0.92 -41.40
CA CYS A 278 55.16 -2.15 -41.76
C CYS A 278 55.59 -2.17 -43.24
N LEU A 279 54.74 -1.72 -44.16
CA LEU A 279 55.12 -1.65 -45.58
C LEU A 279 56.23 -0.63 -45.81
N ALA A 280 56.16 0.54 -45.17
CA ALA A 280 57.20 1.57 -45.27
C ALA A 280 58.56 1.06 -44.73
N THR A 281 58.58 0.34 -43.60
CA THR A 281 59.83 -0.21 -43.05
C THR A 281 60.44 -1.26 -43.96
N VAL A 282 59.64 -2.14 -44.57
CA VAL A 282 60.13 -3.14 -45.54
C VAL A 282 60.75 -2.47 -46.76
N VAL A 283 60.12 -1.40 -47.29
CA VAL A 283 60.67 -0.63 -48.42
C VAL A 283 62.00 0.03 -48.06
N ILE A 284 62.08 0.65 -46.87
CA ILE A 284 63.32 1.28 -46.39
C ILE A 284 64.44 0.24 -46.26
N ILE A 285 64.16 -0.92 -45.67
CA ILE A 285 65.14 -2.02 -45.55
C ILE A 285 65.60 -2.50 -46.94
N GLY A 286 64.68 -2.62 -47.90
CA GLY A 286 65.01 -2.98 -49.28
C GLY A 286 65.94 -1.97 -49.96
N ILE A 287 65.68 -0.67 -49.79
CA ILE A 287 66.54 0.40 -50.33
C ILE A 287 67.94 0.34 -49.69
N ILE A 288 68.01 0.14 -48.37
CA ILE A 288 69.30 0.00 -47.66
C ILE A 288 70.07 -1.22 -48.18
N ALA A 289 69.41 -2.36 -48.37
CA ALA A 289 70.04 -3.56 -48.91
C ALA A 289 70.56 -3.36 -50.36
N ILE A 290 69.80 -2.69 -51.21
CA ILE A 290 70.20 -2.40 -52.60
C ILE A 290 71.36 -1.42 -52.64
N THR A 291 71.31 -0.35 -51.85
CA THR A 291 72.39 0.65 -51.80
C THR A 291 73.67 0.06 -51.23
N THR A 292 73.60 -0.74 -50.16
CA THR A 292 74.77 -1.46 -49.63
C THR A 292 75.35 -2.45 -50.63
N TRP A 293 74.54 -3.19 -51.38
CA TRP A 293 75.00 -4.07 -52.45
C TRP A 293 75.66 -3.30 -53.61
N ALA A 294 75.10 -2.16 -54.00
CA ALA A 294 75.65 -1.32 -55.06
C ALA A 294 76.98 -0.63 -54.65
N LEU A 295 77.15 -0.33 -53.36
CA LEU A 295 78.35 0.32 -52.82
C LEU A 295 79.45 -0.66 -52.39
N THR A 296 79.16 -1.97 -52.29
CA THR A 296 80.21 -2.97 -52.08
C THR A 296 81.09 -3.11 -53.32
N PRO A 297 82.38 -2.74 -53.27
CA PRO A 297 83.26 -2.82 -54.42
C PRO A 297 83.48 -4.28 -54.80
N ARG A 298 83.21 -4.63 -56.07
CA ARG A 298 83.61 -5.93 -56.61
C ARG A 298 85.13 -5.99 -56.65
N LYS A 299 85.73 -6.91 -55.88
CA LYS A 299 87.17 -7.16 -55.93
C LYS A 299 87.54 -7.57 -57.37
N PRO A 300 88.51 -6.89 -58.02
CA PRO A 300 89.07 -7.39 -59.26
C PRO A 300 89.86 -8.67 -58.97
N SER A 301 89.74 -9.62 -59.90
CA SER A 301 90.38 -10.95 -59.89
C SER A 301 91.89 -10.89 -59.80
#